data_AF-A0A929DCP8-F1
#
_entry.id   AF-A0A929DCP8-F1
#
_cell.length_a   1.000
_cell.length_b   1.000
_cell.length_c   1.000
_cell.angle_alpha   90.00
_cell.angle_beta   90.00
_cell.angle_gamma   90.00
#
_symmetry.space_group_name_H-M   'P 1'
#
loop_
_entity.id
_entity.type
_entity.pdbx_description
1 polymer ?
#
loop_
_entity_poly.entity_id
_entity_poly.type
_entity_poly.pdbx_seq_one_letter_code
_entity_poly.pdbx_strand_id
1 'polypeptide(L)'
;MKIQFGFRRGVTLLVLLVLLAMTLVGAAPASSSSPSVHSPLVRIIVQGTSVEDAAAAVRTNGGCVVAEVGIINAVIAEVGQDSLASLAETVGVIRVTPDRPVEASGKQVDVEFPKAIGVKDVWETGNRGEGVTVAFLDTGVDPTFINLRRPPRGRTNRFLAYYDVFSGQLYEPRQLLRSPRDPNGHGTFVAGIVGNSRYERRDGEYRGVAPAANLVAVR
;
A
#
# COMPACT_ATOMS: atom_id res chain seq x y z
N MET A 1 -71.60 72.32 41.10
CA MET A 1 -72.58 71.90 40.09
C MET A 1 -71.85 71.08 39.03
N LYS A 2 -72.16 69.76 38.96
CA LYS A 2 -71.83 68.71 37.97
C LYS A 2 -70.38 68.51 37.47
N ILE A 3 -70.01 67.23 37.50
CA ILE A 3 -68.75 66.54 37.25
C ILE A 3 -68.65 66.14 35.76
N GLN A 4 -67.44 66.14 35.16
CA GLN A 4 -66.99 65.08 34.22
C GLN A 4 -65.44 64.95 34.20
N PHE A 5 -64.99 63.73 34.56
CA PHE A 5 -63.66 63.12 34.35
C PHE A 5 -63.34 63.03 32.84
N GLY A 6 -62.11 63.04 32.32
CA GLY A 6 -60.88 62.41 32.83
C GLY A 6 -60.52 61.23 31.91
N PHE A 7 -59.90 61.46 30.74
CA PHE A 7 -59.43 60.37 29.87
C PHE A 7 -58.44 60.86 28.79
N ARG A 8 -57.16 61.13 29.09
CA ARG A 8 -56.14 61.30 28.02
C ARG A 8 -54.64 61.28 28.37
N ARG A 9 -54.21 60.88 29.58
CA ARG A 9 -52.78 60.90 29.94
C ARG A 9 -52.16 59.58 30.44
N GLY A 10 -52.96 58.51 30.58
CA GLY A 10 -52.48 57.22 31.11
C GLY A 10 -51.96 56.20 30.10
N VAL A 11 -52.32 56.32 28.81
CA VAL A 11 -52.05 55.25 27.82
C VAL A 11 -50.68 55.40 27.15
N THR A 12 -50.13 56.61 27.08
CA THR A 12 -48.85 56.86 26.38
C THR A 12 -47.61 56.48 27.20
N LEU A 13 -47.71 56.41 28.52
CA LEU A 13 -46.56 56.05 29.38
C LEU A 13 -46.35 54.54 29.53
N LEU A 14 -47.40 53.72 29.31
CA LEU A 14 -47.33 52.27 29.48
C LEU A 14 -46.68 51.56 28.28
N VAL A 15 -46.81 52.11 27.07
CA VAL A 15 -46.26 51.50 25.84
C VAL A 15 -44.74 51.68 25.74
N LEU A 16 -44.17 52.73 26.35
CA LEU A 16 -42.72 52.97 26.36
C LEU A 16 -41.96 52.12 27.39
N LEU A 17 -42.63 51.66 28.45
CA LEU A 17 -42.03 50.81 29.50
C LEU A 17 -41.99 49.33 29.10
N VAL A 18 -42.89 48.88 28.22
CA VAL A 18 -42.88 47.49 27.70
C VAL A 18 -41.83 47.33 26.58
N LEU A 19 -41.49 48.39 25.84
CA LEU A 19 -40.42 48.35 24.83
C LEU A 19 -39.00 48.43 25.39
N LEU A 20 -38.83 48.86 26.66
CA LEU A 20 -37.51 48.91 27.30
C LEU A 20 -37.16 47.62 28.08
N ALA A 21 -38.12 46.73 28.33
CA ALA A 21 -37.92 45.51 29.10
C ALA A 21 -37.50 44.28 28.27
N MET A 22 -37.27 44.42 26.95
CA MET A 22 -36.87 43.32 26.05
C MET A 22 -35.41 43.37 25.56
N THR A 23 -34.53 44.16 26.19
CA THR A 23 -33.11 44.24 25.78
C THR A 23 -32.11 43.62 26.75
N LEU A 24 -32.55 42.82 27.74
CA LEU A 24 -31.64 42.03 28.58
C LEU A 24 -31.94 40.52 28.46
N VAL A 25 -31.78 39.98 27.26
CA VAL A 25 -31.35 38.57 27.11
C VAL A 25 -29.87 38.64 26.80
N GLY A 26 -29.05 38.35 27.81
CA GLY A 26 -27.61 38.21 27.62
C GLY A 26 -27.34 37.18 26.54
N ALA A 27 -26.67 37.60 25.48
CA ALA A 27 -26.06 36.68 24.53
C ALA A 27 -25.05 35.84 25.31
N ALA A 28 -25.42 34.60 25.64
CA ALA A 28 -24.43 33.59 25.96
C ALA A 28 -23.43 33.54 24.80
N PRO A 29 -22.11 33.51 25.04
CA PRO A 29 -21.18 33.30 23.95
C PRO A 29 -21.57 31.97 23.32
N ALA A 30 -22.05 32.01 22.08
CA ALA A 30 -22.13 30.82 21.27
C ALA A 30 -20.69 30.31 21.20
N SER A 31 -20.41 29.21 21.90
CA SER A 31 -19.17 28.47 21.73
C SER A 31 -19.09 28.17 20.24
N SER A 32 -18.27 28.93 19.51
CA SER A 32 -17.91 28.59 18.15
C SER A 32 -17.15 27.30 18.27
N SER A 33 -17.84 26.17 18.08
CA SER A 33 -17.22 24.93 17.68
C SER A 33 -16.55 25.24 16.36
N SER A 34 -15.28 25.66 16.42
CA SER A 34 -14.41 25.68 15.27
C SER A 34 -14.60 24.32 14.58
N PRO A 35 -14.82 24.28 13.26
CA PRO A 35 -14.81 23.00 12.56
C PRO A 35 -13.52 22.31 12.97
N SER A 36 -13.62 21.12 13.54
CA SER A 36 -12.48 20.27 13.84
C SER A 36 -11.74 20.08 12.52
N VAL A 37 -10.72 20.89 12.27
CA VAL A 37 -9.82 20.73 11.14
C VAL A 37 -9.12 19.42 11.43
N HIS A 38 -9.64 18.33 10.86
CA HIS A 38 -8.97 17.05 10.95
C HIS A 38 -7.63 17.25 10.26
N SER A 39 -6.55 17.05 11.00
CA SER A 39 -5.19 17.03 10.45
C SER A 39 -5.18 16.14 9.20
N PRO A 40 -4.45 16.52 8.14
CA PRO A 40 -4.32 15.66 6.97
C PRO A 40 -3.82 14.27 7.40
N LEU A 41 -4.44 13.23 6.87
CA LEU A 41 -4.03 11.86 7.09
C LEU A 41 -2.76 11.57 6.28
N VAL A 42 -1.83 10.86 6.89
CA VAL A 42 -0.61 10.38 6.24
C VAL A 42 -0.51 8.86 6.39
N ARG A 43 0.01 8.20 5.36
CA ARG A 43 0.29 6.77 5.40
C ARG A 43 1.69 6.51 5.92
N ILE A 44 1.79 5.62 6.89
CA ILE A 44 3.01 5.29 7.62
C ILE A 44 3.14 3.79 7.82
N ILE A 45 4.36 3.36 8.09
CA ILE A 45 4.72 2.03 8.56
C ILE A 45 5.17 2.20 10.01
N VAL A 46 4.48 1.52 10.92
CA VAL A 46 4.78 1.52 12.36
C VAL A 46 5.33 0.16 12.73
N GLN A 47 6.59 0.12 13.13
CA GLN A 47 7.24 -1.08 13.66
C GLN A 47 7.18 -1.05 15.19
N GLY A 48 6.77 -2.16 15.79
CA GLY A 48 6.72 -2.33 17.24
C GLY A 48 7.48 -3.56 17.72
N THR A 49 7.45 -3.79 19.02
CA THR A 49 7.97 -5.00 19.67
C THR A 49 7.21 -6.25 19.25
N SER A 50 5.91 -6.11 18.97
CA SER A 50 5.08 -7.09 18.26
C SER A 50 4.16 -6.37 17.26
N VAL A 51 3.48 -7.14 16.39
CA VAL A 51 2.45 -6.59 15.48
C VAL A 51 1.30 -5.99 16.28
N GLU A 52 0.90 -6.67 17.36
CA GLU A 52 -0.18 -6.24 18.26
C GLU A 52 0.16 -4.91 18.94
N ASP A 53 1.40 -4.76 19.42
CA ASP A 53 1.88 -3.51 20.02
C ASP A 53 1.85 -2.35 19.01
N ALA A 54 2.35 -2.57 17.79
CA ALA A 54 2.31 -1.59 16.72
C ALA A 54 0.87 -1.19 16.37
N ALA A 55 -0.03 -2.17 16.25
CA ALA A 55 -1.43 -1.96 15.94
C ALA A 55 -2.17 -1.23 17.08
N ALA A 56 -1.88 -1.57 18.33
CA ALA A 56 -2.45 -0.91 19.50
C ALA A 56 -1.98 0.55 19.61
N ALA A 57 -0.70 0.81 19.33
CA ALA A 57 -0.15 2.17 19.31
C ALA A 57 -0.84 3.04 18.26
N VAL A 58 -1.04 2.52 17.04
CA VAL A 58 -1.78 3.22 15.98
C VAL A 58 -3.20 3.58 16.44
N ARG A 59 -3.95 2.62 16.99
CA ARG A 59 -5.34 2.84 17.42
C ARG A 59 -5.44 3.84 18.59
N THR A 60 -4.50 3.77 19.53
CA THR A 60 -4.46 4.69 20.70
C THR A 60 -4.20 6.13 20.26
N ASN A 61 -3.45 6.33 19.19
CA ASN A 61 -3.18 7.64 18.59
C ASN A 61 -4.21 8.03 17.51
N GLY A 62 -5.40 7.43 17.52
CA GLY A 62 -6.51 7.79 16.63
C GLY A 62 -6.30 7.40 15.16
N GLY A 63 -5.34 6.54 14.87
CA GLY A 63 -5.07 6.03 13.52
C GLY A 63 -5.85 4.75 13.17
N CYS A 64 -5.82 4.40 11.89
CA CYS A 64 -6.40 3.18 11.34
C CYS A 64 -5.31 2.26 10.80
N VAL A 65 -5.35 0.97 11.16
CA VAL A 65 -4.46 -0.04 10.60
C VAL A 65 -5.01 -0.50 9.25
N VAL A 66 -4.18 -0.40 8.21
CA VAL A 66 -4.50 -0.79 6.83
C VAL A 66 -4.07 -2.23 6.56
N ALA A 67 -2.87 -2.60 7.00
CA ALA A 67 -2.32 -3.95 6.80
C ALA A 67 -1.29 -4.29 7.87
N GLU A 68 -1.05 -5.59 8.05
CA GLU A 68 -0.02 -6.11 8.95
C GLU A 68 1.19 -6.63 8.16
N VAL A 69 2.38 -6.40 8.70
CA VAL A 69 3.67 -6.83 8.14
C VAL A 69 4.41 -7.62 9.22
N GLY A 70 3.97 -8.86 9.42
CA GLY A 70 4.41 -9.70 10.53
C GLY A 70 5.91 -10.02 10.55
N ILE A 71 6.56 -10.10 9.38
CA ILE A 71 8.00 -10.42 9.29
C ILE A 71 8.91 -9.40 9.98
N ILE A 72 8.43 -8.16 10.19
CA ILE A 72 9.16 -7.10 10.89
C ILE A 72 8.39 -6.56 12.10
N ASN A 73 7.35 -7.24 12.57
CA ASN A 73 6.47 -6.76 13.65
C ASN A 73 5.93 -5.34 13.38
N ALA A 74 5.40 -5.11 12.18
CA ALA A 74 4.92 -3.79 11.79
C ALA A 74 3.49 -3.79 11.28
N VAL A 75 2.90 -2.60 11.22
CA VAL A 75 1.63 -2.32 10.55
C VAL A 75 1.79 -1.16 9.57
N ILE A 76 1.08 -1.23 8.44
CA ILE A 76 0.82 -0.09 7.58
C ILE A 76 -0.43 0.59 8.13
N ALA A 77 -0.38 1.90 8.35
CA ALA A 77 -1.44 2.65 8.99
C ALA A 77 -1.64 4.03 8.38
N GLU A 78 -2.84 4.57 8.56
CA GLU A 78 -3.18 5.96 8.30
C GLU A 78 -3.42 6.68 9.62
N VAL A 79 -2.74 7.80 9.83
CA VAL A 79 -2.86 8.60 11.06
C VAL A 79 -2.88 10.08 10.73
N GLY A 80 -3.51 10.89 11.58
CA GLY A 80 -3.39 12.36 11.48
C GLY A 80 -1.93 12.78 11.64
N GLN A 81 -1.45 13.66 10.76
CA GLN A 81 -0.09 14.19 10.81
C GLN A 81 0.29 14.74 12.19
N ASP A 82 -0.63 15.38 12.89
CA ASP A 82 -0.42 15.93 14.24
C ASP A 82 -0.17 14.84 15.32
N SER A 83 -0.56 13.58 15.06
CA SER A 83 -0.39 12.46 16.00
C SER A 83 0.92 11.70 15.83
N LEU A 84 1.75 12.04 14.82
CA LEU A 84 2.99 11.31 14.52
C LEU A 84 4.00 11.33 15.68
N ALA A 85 4.13 12.48 16.37
CA ALA A 85 5.07 12.61 17.49
C ALA A 85 4.65 11.72 18.67
N SER A 86 3.39 11.82 19.10
CA SER A 86 2.84 10.97 20.17
C SER A 86 2.89 9.48 19.83
N LEU A 87 2.63 9.14 18.57
CA LEU A 87 2.73 7.77 18.09
C LEU A 87 4.16 7.22 18.18
N ALA A 88 5.16 8.02 17.79
CA ALA A 88 6.57 7.61 17.85
C ALA A 88 7.08 7.40 19.29
N GLU A 89 6.46 8.06 20.29
CA GLU A 89 6.79 7.94 21.70
C GLU A 89 5.97 6.85 22.44
N THR A 90 5.01 6.22 21.76
CA THR A 90 4.14 5.22 22.37
C THR A 90 4.94 3.98 22.78
N VAL A 91 4.72 3.48 24.00
CA VAL A 91 5.36 2.26 24.51
C VAL A 91 5.11 1.09 23.54
N GLY A 92 6.18 0.37 23.21
CA GLY A 92 6.14 -0.75 22.27
C GLY A 92 6.37 -0.33 20.81
N VAL A 93 6.41 0.97 20.48
CA VAL A 93 6.82 1.44 19.15
C VAL A 93 8.34 1.53 19.06
N ILE A 94 8.92 0.91 18.03
CA ILE A 94 10.36 0.93 17.72
C ILE A 94 10.65 2.01 16.69
N ARG A 95 9.81 2.12 15.65
CA ARG A 95 10.02 3.08 14.55
C ARG A 95 8.72 3.44 13.87
N VAL A 96 8.59 4.71 13.49
CA VAL A 96 7.56 5.20 12.56
C VAL A 96 8.26 5.71 11.31
N THR A 97 7.85 5.24 10.13
CA THR A 97 8.37 5.74 8.84
C THR A 97 7.27 6.06 7.86
N PRO A 98 7.46 7.05 6.96
CA PRO A 98 6.51 7.28 5.87
C PRO A 98 6.42 6.08 4.93
N ASP A 99 5.22 5.77 4.46
CA ASP A 99 5.01 4.83 3.36
C ASP A 99 5.25 5.56 2.02
N ARG A 100 6.50 5.53 1.55
CA ARG A 100 6.92 6.29 0.36
C ARG A 100 6.70 5.47 -0.90
N PRO A 101 6.24 6.09 -2.01
CA PRO A 101 6.15 5.40 -3.28
C PRO A 101 7.54 4.98 -3.76
N VAL A 102 7.60 3.80 -4.37
CA VAL A 102 8.77 3.29 -5.11
C VAL A 102 8.35 3.02 -6.55
N GLU A 103 9.29 3.12 -7.47
CA GLU A 103 9.05 2.91 -8.89
C GLU A 103 9.98 1.83 -9.44
N ALA A 104 9.51 1.09 -10.43
CA ALA A 104 10.37 0.17 -11.18
C ALA A 104 11.50 0.97 -11.84
N SER A 105 12.72 0.47 -11.72
CA SER A 105 13.90 1.10 -12.29
C SER A 105 14.51 0.19 -13.34
N GLY A 106 14.71 0.73 -14.54
CA GLY A 106 15.30 -0.02 -15.63
C GLY A 106 15.03 0.66 -16.96
N LYS A 107 15.91 0.40 -17.92
CA LYS A 107 15.64 0.66 -19.33
C LYS A 107 15.64 -0.68 -20.04
N GLN A 108 14.70 -0.87 -20.95
CA GLN A 108 14.74 -2.01 -21.84
C GLN A 108 15.98 -1.87 -22.73
N VAL A 109 16.95 -2.73 -22.51
CA VAL A 109 18.19 -2.80 -23.28
C VAL A 109 18.24 -4.13 -24.01
N ASP A 110 18.68 -4.10 -25.26
CA ASP A 110 18.88 -5.31 -26.06
C ASP A 110 20.28 -5.85 -25.78
N VAL A 111 20.41 -6.62 -24.68
CA VAL A 111 21.67 -7.22 -24.25
C VAL A 111 21.46 -8.71 -24.05
N GLU A 112 22.36 -9.52 -24.61
CA GLU A 112 22.42 -10.95 -24.35
C GLU A 112 23.18 -11.18 -23.02
N PHE A 113 22.49 -10.93 -21.90
CA PHE A 113 23.07 -11.01 -20.56
C PHE A 113 23.89 -12.29 -20.30
N PRO A 114 23.45 -13.49 -20.72
CA PRO A 114 24.24 -14.70 -20.48
C PRO A 114 25.65 -14.67 -21.09
N LYS A 115 25.83 -14.00 -22.25
CA LYS A 115 27.14 -13.82 -22.88
C LYS A 115 28.01 -12.84 -22.11
N ALA A 116 27.41 -11.74 -21.66
CA ALA A 116 28.13 -10.66 -20.98
C ALA A 116 28.75 -11.10 -19.65
N ILE A 117 28.14 -12.06 -18.94
CA ILE A 117 28.58 -12.49 -17.61
C ILE A 117 29.18 -13.91 -17.57
N GLY A 118 29.43 -14.55 -18.71
CA GLY A 118 30.15 -15.83 -18.77
C GLY A 118 29.41 -17.03 -18.17
N VAL A 119 28.07 -17.10 -18.32
CA VAL A 119 27.25 -18.14 -17.66
C VAL A 119 27.53 -19.55 -18.20
N LYS A 120 28.07 -19.65 -19.41
CA LYS A 120 28.30 -20.91 -20.12
C LYS A 120 29.12 -21.91 -19.29
N ASP A 121 30.19 -21.45 -18.64
CA ASP A 121 31.08 -22.30 -17.84
C ASP A 121 30.29 -23.00 -16.70
N VAL A 122 29.33 -22.30 -16.09
CA VAL A 122 28.47 -22.85 -15.05
C VAL A 122 27.52 -23.90 -15.62
N TRP A 123 26.91 -23.65 -16.79
CA TRP A 123 26.03 -24.63 -17.44
C TRP A 123 26.75 -25.91 -17.87
N GLU A 124 28.03 -25.81 -18.23
CA GLU A 124 28.87 -26.96 -18.62
C GLU A 124 29.15 -27.90 -17.44
N THR A 125 29.14 -27.38 -16.20
CA THR A 125 29.14 -28.22 -14.98
C THR A 125 27.82 -28.97 -14.74
N GLY A 126 26.79 -28.68 -15.54
CA GLY A 126 25.45 -29.25 -15.42
C GLY A 126 24.50 -28.45 -14.53
N ASN A 127 24.94 -27.32 -13.96
CA ASN A 127 24.10 -26.47 -13.12
C ASN A 127 23.35 -25.42 -13.96
N ARG A 128 22.02 -25.48 -13.99
CA ARG A 128 21.15 -24.50 -14.66
C ARG A 128 20.07 -23.94 -13.72
N GLY A 129 20.25 -24.13 -12.41
CA GLY A 129 19.31 -23.73 -11.37
C GLY A 129 18.26 -24.78 -11.00
N GLU A 130 18.42 -26.03 -11.43
CA GLU A 130 17.53 -27.13 -11.02
C GLU A 130 17.37 -27.20 -9.49
N GLY A 131 16.14 -27.34 -9.01
CA GLY A 131 15.84 -27.44 -7.57
C GLY A 131 15.84 -26.12 -6.81
N VAL A 132 16.33 -25.03 -7.42
CA VAL A 132 16.30 -23.67 -6.84
C VAL A 132 15.01 -22.96 -7.26
N THR A 133 14.45 -22.16 -6.36
CA THR A 133 13.29 -21.29 -6.64
C THR A 133 13.70 -19.84 -6.55
N VAL A 134 13.31 -19.04 -7.56
CA VAL A 134 13.51 -17.59 -7.58
C VAL A 134 12.14 -16.90 -7.51
N ALA A 135 11.97 -16.02 -6.52
CA ALA A 135 10.79 -15.19 -6.38
C ALA A 135 11.03 -13.80 -6.99
N PHE A 136 10.09 -13.34 -7.83
CA PHE A 136 10.12 -12.01 -8.46
C PHE A 136 9.07 -11.13 -7.80
N LEU A 137 9.53 -10.19 -6.96
CA LEU A 137 8.71 -9.08 -6.44
C LEU A 137 8.86 -7.92 -7.41
N ASP A 138 7.91 -7.79 -8.32
CA ASP A 138 7.97 -6.82 -9.42
C ASP A 138 6.53 -6.52 -9.89
N THR A 139 6.34 -5.94 -11.07
CA THR A 139 5.02 -5.60 -11.63
C THR A 139 4.12 -6.81 -11.92
N GLY A 140 4.65 -8.02 -11.73
CA GLY A 140 4.08 -9.31 -12.08
C GLY A 140 4.98 -10.07 -13.04
N VAL A 141 4.63 -11.32 -13.34
CA VAL A 141 5.29 -12.10 -14.40
C VAL A 141 4.21 -12.76 -15.22
N ASP A 142 4.21 -12.56 -16.55
CA ASP A 142 3.22 -13.16 -17.42
C ASP A 142 3.51 -14.67 -17.62
N PRO A 143 2.71 -15.57 -16.99
CA PRO A 143 2.96 -16.99 -17.09
C PRO A 143 2.54 -17.52 -18.47
N THR A 144 1.95 -16.72 -19.37
CA THR A 144 1.57 -17.16 -20.72
C THR A 144 2.80 -17.45 -21.59
N PHE A 145 3.93 -16.77 -21.34
CA PHE A 145 5.20 -16.98 -22.01
C PHE A 145 5.74 -18.39 -21.77
N ILE A 146 5.74 -19.21 -22.82
CA ILE A 146 6.04 -20.64 -22.70
C ILE A 146 7.46 -20.91 -22.19
N ASN A 147 8.43 -20.08 -22.58
CA ASN A 147 9.83 -20.21 -22.17
C ASN A 147 10.05 -19.74 -20.72
N LEU A 148 9.08 -19.04 -20.13
CA LEU A 148 9.06 -18.80 -18.68
C LEU A 148 8.29 -19.91 -17.96
N ARG A 149 7.18 -20.37 -18.50
CA ARG A 149 6.31 -21.37 -17.85
C ARG A 149 6.90 -22.77 -17.83
N ARG A 150 7.71 -23.13 -18.83
CA ARG A 150 8.29 -24.49 -18.96
C ARG A 150 9.80 -24.50 -18.76
N PRO A 151 10.32 -25.54 -18.09
CA PRO A 151 11.76 -25.75 -17.98
C PRO A 151 12.38 -26.18 -19.33
N PRO A 152 13.72 -26.22 -19.44
CA PRO A 152 14.41 -26.61 -20.67
C PRO A 152 14.16 -28.07 -21.07
N ARG A 153 13.90 -28.93 -20.07
CA ARG A 153 13.59 -30.35 -20.22
C ARG A 153 12.27 -30.65 -19.53
N GLY A 154 11.38 -31.35 -20.22
CA GLY A 154 10.04 -31.70 -19.71
C GLY A 154 8.95 -30.73 -20.17
N ARG A 155 7.72 -30.98 -19.72
CA ARG A 155 6.53 -30.20 -20.10
C ARG A 155 5.73 -29.69 -18.90
N THR A 156 6.20 -29.96 -17.70
CA THR A 156 5.58 -29.53 -16.45
C THR A 156 5.74 -28.03 -16.27
N ASN A 157 4.80 -27.44 -15.54
CA ASN A 157 4.91 -26.04 -15.12
C ASN A 157 5.97 -25.94 -14.03
N ARG A 158 6.83 -24.93 -14.09
CA ARG A 158 7.83 -24.62 -13.06
C ARG A 158 7.52 -23.37 -12.24
N PHE A 159 6.45 -22.65 -12.57
CA PHE A 159 5.90 -21.68 -11.63
C PHE A 159 5.23 -22.43 -10.49
N LEU A 160 5.69 -22.18 -9.27
CA LEU A 160 5.13 -22.79 -8.07
C LEU A 160 3.93 -22.01 -7.55
N ALA A 161 3.95 -20.68 -7.72
CA ALA A 161 2.89 -19.79 -7.30
C ALA A 161 2.95 -18.46 -8.05
N TYR A 162 1.81 -17.78 -8.12
CA TYR A 162 1.71 -16.36 -8.38
C TYR A 162 0.86 -15.76 -7.26
N TYR A 163 1.38 -14.78 -6.53
CA TYR A 163 0.64 -14.05 -5.50
C TYR A 163 0.44 -12.61 -5.96
N ASP A 164 -0.80 -12.14 -5.95
CA ASP A 164 -1.15 -10.75 -6.25
C ASP A 164 -1.47 -10.04 -4.93
N VAL A 165 -0.54 -9.21 -4.45
CA VAL A 165 -0.65 -8.51 -3.16
C VAL A 165 -1.85 -7.56 -3.14
N PHE A 166 -2.18 -6.96 -4.29
CA PHE A 166 -3.30 -6.02 -4.42
C PHE A 166 -4.68 -6.66 -4.21
N SER A 167 -4.90 -7.87 -4.74
CA SER A 167 -6.13 -8.63 -4.52
C SER A 167 -6.06 -9.59 -3.34
N GLY A 168 -4.87 -9.80 -2.77
CA GLY A 168 -4.61 -10.81 -1.75
C GLY A 168 -4.75 -12.25 -2.26
N GLN A 169 -4.76 -12.46 -3.57
CA GLN A 169 -5.08 -13.76 -4.18
C GLN A 169 -3.82 -14.56 -4.53
N LEU A 170 -3.81 -15.82 -4.09
CA LEU A 170 -2.83 -16.82 -4.50
C LEU A 170 -3.37 -17.62 -5.70
N TYR A 171 -2.56 -17.72 -6.75
CA TYR A 171 -2.82 -18.55 -7.92
C TYR A 171 -1.83 -19.71 -7.94
N GLU A 172 -2.33 -20.89 -7.62
CA GLU A 172 -1.59 -22.15 -7.67
C GLU A 172 -1.30 -22.59 -9.11
N PRO A 173 -0.41 -23.59 -9.34
CA PRO A 173 0.02 -23.98 -10.68
C PRO A 173 -1.09 -24.26 -11.70
N ARG A 174 -2.24 -24.76 -11.23
CA ARG A 174 -3.44 -25.05 -12.07
C ARG A 174 -4.21 -23.80 -12.48
N GLN A 175 -4.08 -22.72 -11.71
CA GLN A 175 -4.81 -21.47 -11.86
C GLN A 175 -3.93 -20.33 -12.40
N LEU A 176 -2.62 -20.54 -12.52
CA LEU A 176 -1.66 -19.51 -12.96
C LEU A 176 -2.07 -18.74 -14.21
N LEU A 177 -2.67 -19.38 -15.22
CA LEU A 177 -3.07 -18.70 -16.45
C LEU A 177 -4.27 -17.74 -16.27
N ARG A 178 -4.93 -17.79 -15.10
CA ARG A 178 -5.99 -16.87 -14.66
C ARG A 178 -5.45 -15.74 -13.78
N SER A 179 -4.16 -15.74 -13.45
CA SER A 179 -3.52 -14.64 -12.73
C SER A 179 -3.63 -13.32 -13.50
N PRO A 180 -3.46 -12.17 -12.83
CA PRO A 180 -3.42 -10.86 -13.50
C PRO A 180 -2.19 -10.66 -14.40
N ARG A 181 -1.27 -11.62 -14.47
CA ARG A 181 -0.08 -11.63 -15.35
C ARG A 181 0.87 -10.48 -15.04
N ASP A 182 1.28 -9.71 -16.04
CA ASP A 182 2.14 -8.56 -15.86
C ASP A 182 1.59 -7.40 -16.68
N PRO A 183 0.87 -6.44 -16.05
CA PRO A 183 0.28 -5.31 -16.75
C PRO A 183 1.32 -4.28 -17.23
N ASN A 184 2.56 -4.31 -16.70
CA ASN A 184 3.61 -3.36 -17.08
C ASN A 184 4.63 -3.98 -18.04
N GLY A 185 5.01 -5.24 -17.82
CA GLY A 185 6.01 -5.97 -18.61
C GLY A 185 7.40 -5.99 -17.99
N HIS A 186 7.71 -5.10 -17.03
CA HIS A 186 9.02 -5.04 -16.38
C HIS A 186 9.37 -6.34 -15.66
N GLY A 187 8.48 -6.86 -14.81
CA GLY A 187 8.75 -8.10 -14.08
C GLY A 187 8.89 -9.31 -15.00
N THR A 188 8.14 -9.38 -16.10
CA THR A 188 8.32 -10.42 -17.13
C THR A 188 9.67 -10.32 -17.82
N PHE A 189 10.14 -9.10 -18.10
CA PHE A 189 11.47 -8.86 -18.65
C PHE A 189 12.57 -9.31 -17.68
N VAL A 190 12.49 -8.90 -16.40
CA VAL A 190 13.43 -9.31 -15.34
C VAL A 190 13.42 -10.83 -15.16
N ALA A 191 12.25 -11.45 -15.10
CA ALA A 191 12.11 -12.91 -15.05
C ALA A 191 12.68 -13.60 -16.29
N GLY A 192 12.62 -12.95 -17.45
CA GLY A 192 13.25 -13.39 -18.70
C GLY A 192 14.77 -13.49 -18.58
N ILE A 193 15.42 -12.46 -18.03
CA ILE A 193 16.88 -12.44 -17.84
C ILE A 193 17.33 -13.63 -16.98
N VAL A 194 16.60 -13.93 -15.91
CA VAL A 194 16.96 -15.01 -15.00
C VAL A 194 16.54 -16.37 -15.56
N GLY A 195 15.27 -16.54 -15.92
CA GLY A 195 14.66 -17.86 -16.07
C GLY A 195 14.43 -18.32 -17.50
N ASN A 196 14.56 -17.50 -18.54
CA ASN A 196 14.11 -17.86 -19.90
C ASN A 196 14.75 -19.17 -20.41
N SER A 197 13.92 -20.20 -20.59
CA SER A 197 14.36 -21.56 -20.93
C SER A 197 14.61 -21.76 -22.42
N ARG A 198 14.41 -20.73 -23.26
CA ARG A 198 14.70 -20.79 -24.69
C ARG A 198 16.19 -21.04 -24.92
N TYR A 199 16.49 -22.12 -25.61
CA TYR A 199 17.83 -22.44 -26.08
C TYR A 199 18.01 -21.97 -27.53
N GLU A 200 18.99 -21.11 -27.78
CA GLU A 200 19.40 -20.71 -29.11
C GLU A 200 20.41 -21.71 -29.67
N ARG A 201 20.03 -22.41 -30.75
CA ARG A 201 20.89 -23.44 -31.33
C ARG A 201 22.09 -22.87 -32.06
N ARG A 202 21.99 -21.65 -32.61
CA ARG A 202 23.09 -21.01 -33.34
C ARG A 202 24.27 -20.69 -32.43
N ASP A 203 23.98 -20.25 -31.22
CA ASP A 203 24.98 -19.78 -30.27
C ASP A 203 25.29 -20.81 -29.18
N GLY A 204 24.43 -21.84 -29.03
CA GLY A 204 24.61 -22.90 -28.05
C GLY A 204 24.27 -22.49 -26.62
N GLU A 205 23.34 -21.54 -26.46
CA GLU A 205 23.13 -20.85 -25.19
C GLU A 205 21.64 -20.70 -24.83
N TYR A 206 21.35 -20.66 -23.53
CA TYR A 206 20.04 -20.26 -23.05
C TYR A 206 19.89 -18.74 -23.02
N ARG A 207 18.65 -18.26 -23.14
CA ARG A 207 18.35 -16.82 -23.05
C ARG A 207 18.25 -16.30 -21.60
N GLY A 208 18.08 -17.19 -20.63
CA GLY A 208 18.11 -16.86 -19.20
C GLY A 208 19.32 -17.48 -18.50
N VAL A 209 19.79 -16.85 -17.42
CA VAL A 209 20.96 -17.27 -16.62
C VAL A 209 20.75 -18.62 -15.91
N ALA A 210 19.60 -18.82 -15.26
CA ALA A 210 19.20 -20.02 -14.55
C ALA A 210 17.96 -20.64 -15.22
N PRO A 211 18.10 -21.18 -16.44
CA PRO A 211 16.98 -21.53 -17.29
C PRO A 211 16.18 -22.72 -16.77
N ALA A 212 16.63 -23.45 -15.74
CA ALA A 212 15.93 -24.59 -15.14
C ALA A 212 15.37 -24.31 -13.72
N ALA A 213 15.53 -23.09 -13.19
CA ALA A 213 14.99 -22.72 -11.89
C ALA A 213 13.45 -22.72 -11.87
N ASN A 214 12.89 -23.03 -10.70
CA ASN A 214 11.48 -22.79 -10.39
C ASN A 214 11.24 -21.30 -10.19
N LEU A 215 10.02 -20.84 -10.50
CA LEU A 215 9.67 -19.42 -10.43
C LEU A 215 8.48 -19.19 -9.49
N VAL A 216 8.52 -18.10 -8.75
CA VAL A 216 7.37 -17.55 -8.01
C VAL A 216 7.22 -16.09 -8.43
N ALA A 217 6.00 -15.68 -8.76
CA ALA A 217 5.70 -14.28 -9.03
C ALA A 217 4.98 -13.68 -7.82
N VAL A 218 5.41 -12.50 -7.40
CA VAL A 218 4.75 -11.68 -6.40
C VAL A 218 4.54 -10.31 -7.04
N ARG A 219 3.27 -9.96 -7.27
CA ARG A 219 2.86 -8.68 -7.85
C ARG A 219 2.35 -7.74 -6.79
#